data_AF-A0A1G8ZU59-F1
#
_entry.id   AF-A0A1G8ZU59-F1
#
_cell.length_a   1.000
_cell.length_b   1.000
_cell.length_c   1.000
_cell.angle_alpha   90.00
_cell.angle_beta   90.00
_cell.angle_gamma   90.00
#
_symmetry.space_group_name_H-M   'P 1'
#
loop_
_entity.id
_entity.type
_entity.pdbx_description
1 polymer ?
#
loop_
_entity_poly.entity_id
_entity_poly.type
_entity_poly.pdbx_seq_one_letter_code
_entity_poly.pdbx_strand_id
1 'polypeptide(L)' 'MPQRRAAARELGKKFGVDIKAGYLAMGTYDLIIHAEATDDEAMAKFLLSLVAIGNVRTTSVKVFAEADVDKIIAGLA' A
#
# COMPACT_ATOMS: atom_id res chain seq x y z
N MET A 1 6.89 -10.39 13.86
CA MET A 1 6.67 -9.00 14.37
C MET A 1 5.18 -8.61 14.41
N PRO A 2 4.36 -9.12 15.34
CA PRO A 2 2.92 -8.79 15.41
C PRO A 2 2.64 -7.32 15.74
N GLN A 3 3.34 -6.75 16.73
CA GLN A 3 3.14 -5.36 17.18
C GLN A 3 3.42 -4.32 16.09
N ARG A 4 4.51 -4.49 15.33
CA ARG A 4 4.83 -3.60 14.19
C ARG A 4 3.74 -3.61 13.11
N ARG A 5 3.14 -4.78 12.85
CA ARG A 5 2.03 -4.89 11.88
C ARG A 5 0.77 -4.21 12.39
N ALA A 6 0.45 -4.34 13.67
CA ALA A 6 -0.68 -3.64 14.28
C ALA A 6 -0.50 -2.12 14.21
N ALA A 7 0.68 -1.62 14.59
CA ALA A 7 1.00 -0.19 14.52
C ALA A 7 0.91 0.37 13.09
N ALA A 8 1.39 -0.38 12.08
CA ALA A 8 1.25 0.04 10.68
C ALA A 8 -0.21 0.12 10.23
N ARG A 9 -1.07 -0.82 10.66
CA ARG A 9 -2.51 -0.79 10.37
C ARG A 9 -3.20 0.41 11.03
N GLU A 10 -2.85 0.72 12.28
CA GLU A 10 -3.37 1.90 12.98
C GLU A 10 -2.92 3.20 12.32
N LEU A 11 -1.65 3.27 11.90
CA LEU A 11 -1.11 4.40 11.16
C LEU A 11 -1.82 4.60 9.82
N GLY A 12 -2.06 3.52 9.08
CA GLY A 12 -2.82 3.57 7.83
C GLY A 12 -4.22 4.14 8.03
N LYS A 13 -4.96 3.64 9.02
CA LYS A 13 -6.30 4.14 9.35
C LYS A 13 -6.33 5.64 9.63
N LYS A 14 -5.32 6.20 10.29
CA LYS A 14 -5.22 7.65 10.54
C LYS A 14 -5.17 8.49 9.26
N PHE A 15 -4.69 7.92 8.16
CA PHE A 15 -4.57 8.59 6.86
C PHE A 15 -5.59 8.10 5.83
N GLY A 16 -6.58 7.29 6.21
CA GLY A 16 -7.55 6.74 5.25
C GLY A 16 -7.01 5.60 4.39
N VAL A 17 -5.97 4.89 4.86
CA VAL A 17 -5.39 3.71 4.20
C VAL A 17 -5.79 2.45 4.95
N ASP A 18 -6.43 1.53 4.23
CA ASP A 18 -6.79 0.20 4.73
C ASP A 18 -5.83 -0.86 4.20
N ILE A 19 -5.03 -1.44 5.11
CA ILE A 19 -4.15 -2.57 4.78
C ILE A 19 -5.00 -3.84 4.69
N LYS A 20 -5.36 -4.26 3.48
CA LYS A 20 -6.13 -5.48 3.23
C LYS A 20 -5.37 -6.73 3.64
N ALA A 21 -4.12 -6.83 3.21
CA ALA A 21 -3.30 -8.02 3.46
C ALA A 21 -1.82 -7.67 3.58
N GLY A 22 -1.09 -8.51 4.33
CA GLY A 22 0.35 -8.44 4.43
C GLY A 22 0.94 -9.84 4.38
N TYR A 23 1.97 -10.02 3.56
CA TYR A 23 2.56 -11.31 3.25
C TYR A 23 4.04 -11.30 3.60
N LEU A 24 4.51 -12.34 4.28
CA LEU A 24 5.94 -12.65 4.32
C LEU A 24 6.31 -13.19 2.93
N ALA A 25 7.27 -12.55 2.27
CA ALA A 25 7.78 -13.00 0.98
C ALA A 25 9.24 -13.45 1.15
N MET A 26 9.68 -14.39 0.31
CA MET A 26 11.08 -14.82 0.23
C MET A 26 11.58 -14.49 -1.17
N GLY A 27 12.51 -13.53 -1.26
CA GLY A 27 13.02 -13.03 -2.54
C GLY A 27 13.59 -11.63 -2.40
N THR A 28 13.38 -10.77 -3.40
CA THR A 28 13.88 -9.38 -3.41
C THR A 28 13.33 -8.54 -2.26
N TYR A 29 12.12 -8.85 -1.77
CA TYR A 29 11.47 -8.16 -0.67
C TYR A 29 10.99 -9.17 0.36
N ASP A 30 11.13 -8.82 1.64
CA ASP A 30 10.70 -9.66 2.76
C ASP A 30 9.20 -9.47 3.09
N LEU A 31 8.60 -8.38 2.60
CA LEU A 31 7.24 -7.98 2.94
C LEU A 31 6.52 -7.40 1.73
N ILE A 32 5.34 -7.94 1.42
CA ILE A 32 4.41 -7.39 0.43
C ILE A 32 3.14 -6.98 1.16
N ILE A 33 2.66 -5.77 0.90
CA ILE A 33 1.44 -5.23 1.49
C ILE A 33 0.47 -4.86 0.37
N HIS A 34 -0.75 -5.39 0.46
CA HIS A 34 -1.89 -4.89 -0.30
C HIS A 34 -2.65 -3.90 0.58
N ALA A 35 -2.73 -2.66 0.13
CA ALA A 35 -3.46 -1.59 0.80
C ALA A 35 -4.30 -0.79 -0.20
N GLU A 36 -5.46 -0.34 0.25
CA GLU A 36 -6.34 0.58 -0.46
C GLU A 36 -6.34 1.92 0.27
N ALA A 37 -6.46 3.02 -0.45
CA ALA A 37 -6.58 4.36 0.10
C ALA A 37 -7.73 5.10 -0.57
N THR A 38 -8.26 6.12 0.10
CA THR A 38 -9.30 6.98 -0.48
C THR A 38 -8.83 7.76 -1.70
N ASP A 39 -7.55 8.13 -1.72
CA ASP A 39 -6.88 8.84 -2.80
C ASP A 39 -5.35 8.64 -2.71
N ASP A 40 -4.62 9.18 -3.70
CA ASP A 40 -3.16 9.06 -3.77
C ASP A 40 -2.45 9.87 -2.67
N GLU A 41 -3.04 10.96 -2.18
CA GLU A 41 -2.46 11.81 -1.13
C GLU A 41 -2.49 11.08 0.23
N ALA A 42 -3.58 10.39 0.54
CA ALA A 42 -3.74 9.51 1.70
C ALA A 42 -2.66 8.41 1.71
N MET A 43 -2.45 7.74 0.57
CA MET A 43 -1.40 6.73 0.43
C MET A 43 0.00 7.34 0.62
N ALA A 44 0.27 8.50 0.03
CA ALA A 44 1.55 9.19 0.17
C ALA A 44 1.84 9.59 1.64
N LYS A 45 0.87 10.16 2.35
CA LYS A 45 0.99 10.50 3.78
C LYS A 45 1.30 9.27 4.63
N PHE A 46 0.63 8.16 4.37
CA PHE A 46 0.90 6.90 5.05
C PHE A 46 2.33 6.40 4.79
N LEU A 47 2.76 6.33 3.52
CA LEU A 47 4.08 5.86 3.15
C LEU A 47 5.20 6.73 3.75
N LEU A 48 5.07 8.07 3.64
CA LEU A 48 6.05 9.01 4.19
C LEU A 48 6.11 8.91 5.72
N SER A 49 4.97 8.80 6.39
CA SER A 49 4.92 8.61 7.85
C SER A 49 5.52 7.26 8.26
N LEU A 50 5.33 6.21 7.47
CA LEU A 50 5.88 4.88 7.73
C LEU A 50 7.41 4.87 7.59
N VAL A 51 7.95 5.45 6.52
CA VAL A 51 9.42 5.50 6.31
C VAL A 51 10.11 6.49 7.25
N ALA A 52 9.43 7.53 7.73
CA ALA A 52 9.98 8.48 8.72
C ALA A 52 10.37 7.81 10.05
N ILE A 53 9.77 6.65 10.38
CA ILE A 53 10.14 5.84 11.55
C ILE A 53 11.52 5.16 11.36
N GLY A 54 12.03 5.10 10.12
CA GLY A 54 13.39 4.66 9.81
C GLY A 54 13.61 3.15 9.80
N ASN A 55 12.55 2.35 9.93
CA ASN A 55 12.63 0.90 10.12
C ASN A 55 12.18 0.07 8.91
N VAL A 56 11.80 0.72 7.80
CA VAL A 56 11.43 0.11 6.52
C VAL A 56 11.77 1.04 5.36
N ARG A 57 12.08 0.46 4.21
CA ARG A 57 12.12 1.14 2.91
C ARG A 57 10.97 0.60 2.07
N THR A 58 10.22 1.49 1.43
CA THR A 58 9.05 1.10 0.62
C THR A 58 9.35 1.21 -0.86
N THR A 59 8.71 0.35 -1.65
CA THR A 59 8.56 0.49 -3.10
C THR A 59 7.08 0.29 -3.37
N SER A 60 6.40 1.35 -3.81
CA SER A 60 4.95 1.34 -3.99
C SER A 60 4.60 1.16 -5.45
N VAL A 61 3.69 0.24 -5.73
CA VAL A 61 3.18 -0.03 -7.07
C VAL A 61 1.68 0.25 -7.06
N LYS A 62 1.24 1.22 -7.86
CA LYS A 62 -0.18 1.45 -8.10
C LYS A 62 -0.67 0.39 -9.07
N VAL A 63 -1.75 -0.29 -8.69
CA VAL A 63 -2.37 -1.34 -9.49
C VAL A 63 -3.76 -0.89 -9.94
N PHE A 64 -4.19 -1.40 -11.08
CA PHE A 64 -5.55 -1.24 -11.60
C PHE A 64 -6.22 -2.60 -11.57
N ALA A 65 -7.49 -2.66 -11.17
CA ALA A 65 -8.27 -3.88 -11.32
C ALA A 65 -8.46 -4.20 -12.81
N GLU A 66 -8.60 -5.48 -13.17
CA GLU A 66 -8.78 -5.90 -14.57
C GLU A 66 -9.92 -5.14 -15.25
N ALA A 67 -11.05 -4.95 -14.56
CA ALA A 67 -12.18 -4.20 -15.07
C ALA A 67 -11.86 -2.71 -15.37
N ASP A 68 -10.92 -2.10 -14.66
CA ASP A 68 -10.48 -0.73 -14.94
C ASP A 68 -9.47 -0.69 -16.08
N VAL A 69 -8.62 -1.72 -16.22
CA VAL A 69 -7.76 -1.90 -17.39
C VAL A 69 -8.60 -2.00 -18.66
N ASP A 70 -9.69 -2.78 -18.65
CA ASP A 70 -10.60 -2.91 -19.80
C ASP A 70 -11.23 -1.57 -20.20
N LYS A 71 -11.66 -0.76 -19.21
CA LYS A 71 -12.16 0.60 -19.46
C LYS A 71 -11.10 1.51 -20.05
N ILE A 72 -9.86 1.44 -19.54
CA ILE A 72 -8.74 2.22 -20.06
C ILE A 72 -8.48 1.85 -21.53
N ILE A 73 -8.46 0.55 -21.85
CA ILE A 73 -8.27 0.05 -23.22
C ILE A 73 -9.40 0.56 -24.14
N ALA A 74 -10.66 0.49 -23.69
CA ALA A 74 -11.80 0.98 -24.47
C ALA A 74 -11.72 2.48 -24.78
N GLY A 75 -11.03 3.27 -23.94
CA GLY A 75 -10.81 4.70 -24.15
C GLY A 75 -9.64 5.07 -25.06
N LEU A 76 -8.90 4.10 -25.62
CA LEU A 76 -7.79 4.35 -26.56
C LEU A 76 -8.23 4.49 -28.03
N ALA A 77 -9.51 4.28 -28.32
CA ALA A 77 -10.10 4.34 -29.66
C ALA A 77 -10.51 5.76 -30.08
#